data_AF-A0A0T9U2T5-F1
#
_entry.id   AF-A0A0T9U2T5-F1
#
_cell.length_a   1.000
_cell.length_b   1.000
_cell.length_c   1.000
_cell.angle_alpha   90.00
_cell.angle_beta   90.00
_cell.angle_gamma   90.00
#
_symmetry.space_group_name_H-M   'P 1'
#
loop_
_entity.id
_entity.type
_entity.pdbx_description
1 polymer ?
#
loop_
_entity_poly.entity_id
_entity_poly.type
_entity_poly.pdbx_seq_one_letter_code
_entity_poly.pdbx_strand_id
1 'polypeptide(L)'
;MSHMPLIQLPPTHGEGCLCNSPAFVRINTVFSQKAAQSTPITAAAVAAAVPGAKPQKRDIAANAVRVMAFINVRVFDGVSDKLRDGLRVLVEGNYLMPGWQPGKGHN
;
A
#
# COMPACT_ATOMS: atom_id res chain seq x y z
N MET A 1 29.57 -29.17 -3.23
CA MET A 1 29.97 -27.81 -2.84
C MET A 1 28.74 -27.10 -2.33
N SER A 2 28.64 -26.92 -1.01
CA SER A 2 27.44 -26.38 -0.33
C SER A 2 27.46 -24.85 -0.44
N HIS A 3 26.42 -24.27 -1.01
CA HIS A 3 26.27 -22.82 -1.17
C HIS A 3 25.66 -22.27 0.14
N MET A 4 26.47 -21.55 0.92
CA MET A 4 25.97 -20.80 2.08
C MET A 4 25.05 -19.67 1.57
N PRO A 5 23.80 -19.57 2.04
CA PRO A 5 22.94 -18.45 1.68
C PRO A 5 23.46 -17.19 2.38
N LEU A 6 23.84 -16.18 1.60
CA LEU A 6 24.12 -14.85 2.11
C LEU A 6 22.83 -14.29 2.69
N ILE A 7 22.81 -14.08 4.02
CA ILE A 7 21.74 -13.35 4.69
C ILE A 7 21.82 -11.91 4.18
N GLN A 8 20.96 -11.56 3.21
CA GLN A 8 20.77 -10.17 2.80
C GLN A 8 20.06 -9.45 3.95
N LEU A 9 20.81 -8.62 4.68
CA LEU A 9 20.19 -7.65 5.59
C LEU A 9 19.28 -6.72 4.76
N PRO A 10 18.08 -6.38 5.27
CA PRO A 10 17.22 -5.42 4.61
C PRO A 10 17.99 -4.11 4.38
N PRO A 11 17.80 -3.43 3.23
CA PRO A 11 18.50 -2.18 2.96
C PRO A 11 18.16 -1.20 4.08
N THR A 12 19.13 -0.96 4.96
CA THR A 12 19.00 0.03 6.01
C THR A 12 18.94 1.39 5.33
N HIS A 13 17.86 2.14 5.56
CA HIS A 13 17.77 3.53 5.13
C HIS A 13 18.83 4.34 5.89
N GLY A 14 20.06 4.31 5.38
CA GLY A 14 21.18 5.02 5.96
C GLY A 14 21.07 6.53 5.72
N GLU A 15 21.97 7.28 6.35
CA GLU A 15 22.05 8.74 6.25
C GLU A 15 22.18 9.24 4.79
N GLY A 16 22.66 8.40 3.87
CA GLY A 16 22.74 8.69 2.43
C GLY A 16 21.48 8.44 1.60
N CYS A 17 20.37 8.00 2.21
CA CYS A 17 19.12 7.79 1.47
C CYS A 17 18.54 9.15 1.01
N LEU A 18 18.09 9.24 -0.25
CA LEU A 18 17.50 10.47 -0.80
C LEU A 18 16.26 10.95 -0.03
N CYS A 19 15.57 10.05 0.69
CA CYS A 19 14.48 10.38 1.61
C CYS A 19 14.91 11.29 2.77
N ASN A 20 16.19 11.25 3.16
CA ASN A 20 16.79 12.11 4.19
C ASN A 20 17.38 13.40 3.61
N SER A 21 17.36 13.57 2.28
CA SER A 21 17.93 14.77 1.66
C SER A 21 17.16 16.03 2.07
N PRO A 22 17.83 17.20 2.21
CA PRO A 22 17.16 18.45 2.51
C PRO A 22 16.06 18.81 1.52
N ALA A 23 16.21 18.44 0.25
CA ALA A 23 15.20 18.66 -0.78
C ALA A 23 13.93 17.84 -0.51
N PHE A 24 14.09 16.56 -0.17
CA PHE A 24 12.97 15.68 0.13
C PHE A 24 12.22 16.10 1.41
N VAL A 25 12.95 16.49 2.45
CA VAL A 25 12.36 17.01 3.70
C VAL A 25 11.48 18.22 3.42
N ARG A 26 11.92 19.16 2.57
CA ARG A 26 11.13 20.35 2.19
C ARG A 26 9.86 19.98 1.45
N ILE A 27 9.93 19.09 0.46
CA ILE A 27 8.78 18.63 -0.30
C ILE A 27 7.76 17.94 0.62
N ASN A 28 8.24 17.03 1.48
CA ASN A 28 7.37 16.30 2.40
C ASN A 28 6.72 17.22 3.43
N THR A 29 7.41 18.28 3.85
CA THR A 29 6.86 19.31 4.75
C THR A 29 5.69 20.03 4.09
N VAL A 30 5.86 20.51 2.86
CA VAL A 30 4.79 21.21 2.12
C VAL A 30 3.60 20.28 1.88
N PHE A 31 3.86 19.03 1.50
CA PHE A 31 2.81 18.04 1.28
C PHE A 31 2.03 17.76 2.57
N SER A 32 2.73 17.55 3.68
CA SER A 32 2.12 17.29 5.00
C SER A 32 1.27 18.47 5.48
N GLN A 33 1.76 19.70 5.30
CA GLN A 33 1.00 20.91 5.65
C GLN A 33 -0.29 21.02 4.83
N LYS A 34 -0.21 20.77 3.51
CA LYS A 34 -1.39 20.79 2.63
C LYS A 34 -2.37 19.67 2.96
N ALA A 35 -1.87 18.48 3.27
CA ALA A 35 -2.71 17.36 3.70
C ALA A 35 -3.41 17.65 5.02
N ALA A 36 -2.73 18.26 6.00
CA ALA A 36 -3.32 18.65 7.28
C ALA A 36 -4.44 19.70 7.13
N GLN A 37 -4.36 20.55 6.10
CA GLN A 37 -5.40 21.54 5.77
C GLN A 37 -6.52 20.96 4.90
N SER A 38 -6.33 19.76 4.34
CA SER A 38 -7.33 19.12 3.49
C SER A 38 -8.47 18.54 4.31
N THR A 39 -9.65 18.45 3.69
CA THR A 39 -10.79 17.78 4.31
C THR A 39 -10.44 16.31 4.57
N PRO A 40 -10.79 15.76 5.75
CA PRO A 40 -10.54 14.36 6.04
C PRO A 40 -11.14 13.44 4.97
N ILE A 41 -10.37 12.46 4.52
CA ILE A 41 -10.86 11.47 3.57
C ILE A 41 -11.94 10.63 4.26
N THR A 42 -13.18 10.80 3.83
CA THR A 42 -14.32 10.02 4.35
C THR A 42 -14.54 8.76 3.51
N ALA A 43 -15.14 7.73 4.12
CA ALA A 43 -15.54 6.53 3.39
C ALA A 43 -16.49 6.83 2.22
N ALA A 44 -17.33 7.87 2.36
CA ALA A 44 -18.22 8.34 1.30
C ALA A 44 -17.45 8.94 0.12
N ALA A 45 -16.42 9.76 0.40
CA ALA A 45 -15.56 10.32 -0.63
C ALA A 45 -14.80 9.23 -1.40
N VAL A 46 -14.34 8.19 -0.69
CA VAL A 46 -13.69 7.03 -1.32
C VAL A 46 -14.68 6.25 -2.20
N ALA A 47 -15.88 5.99 -1.71
CA ALA A 47 -16.90 5.26 -2.47
C ALA A 47 -17.34 6.02 -3.73
N ALA A 48 -17.45 7.34 -3.66
CA ALA A 48 -17.80 8.19 -4.81
C ALA A 48 -16.69 8.24 -5.88
N ALA A 49 -15.42 8.08 -5.49
CA ALA A 49 -14.28 8.09 -6.40
C ALA A 49 -14.04 6.75 -7.12
N VAL A 50 -14.73 5.68 -6.71
CA VAL A 50 -14.59 4.34 -7.30
C VAL A 50 -15.84 3.98 -8.10
N PRO A 51 -15.79 4.00 -9.45
CA PRO A 51 -16.92 3.60 -10.28
C PRO A 51 -17.39 2.18 -9.95
N GLY A 52 -18.67 2.02 -9.62
CA GLY A 52 -19.29 0.72 -9.33
C GLY A 52 -19.28 0.26 -7.87
N ALA A 53 -18.82 1.08 -6.93
CA ALA A 53 -18.88 0.75 -5.50
C ALA A 53 -20.33 0.89 -4.96
N LYS A 54 -21.01 -0.23 -4.70
CA LYS A 54 -22.27 -0.22 -3.94
C LYS A 54 -21.98 0.08 -2.46
N PRO A 55 -22.82 0.88 -1.77
CA PRO A 55 -22.67 1.09 -0.33
C PRO A 55 -22.87 -0.23 0.40
N GLN A 56 -21.79 -0.82 0.91
CA GLN A 56 -21.88 -1.96 1.81
C GLN A 56 -22.33 -1.45 3.18
N LYS A 57 -23.61 -1.64 3.52
CA LYS A 57 -24.08 -1.57 4.90
C LYS A 57 -23.38 -2.70 5.67
N ARG A 58 -22.28 -2.36 6.36
CA ARG A 58 -21.61 -3.30 7.27
C ARG A 58 -22.34 -3.25 8.60
N ASP A 59 -23.09 -4.30 8.92
CA ASP A 59 -23.39 -4.60 10.31
C ASP A 59 -22.05 -4.94 10.98
N ILE A 60 -21.60 -4.04 11.86
CA ILE A 60 -20.34 -4.20 12.58
C ILE A 60 -20.60 -5.23 13.67
N ALA A 61 -20.46 -6.51 13.32
CA ALA A 61 -20.19 -7.53 14.33
C ALA A 61 -18.87 -7.14 15.01
N ALA A 62 -18.89 -6.91 16.32
CA ALA A 62 -17.78 -6.40 17.13
C ALA A 62 -16.53 -7.31 17.17
N ASN A 63 -16.46 -8.35 16.34
CA ASN A 63 -15.34 -9.26 16.20
C ASN A 63 -15.04 -9.63 14.74
N ALA A 64 -15.43 -8.79 13.78
CA ALA A 64 -15.07 -9.01 12.39
C ALA A 64 -13.61 -8.58 12.16
N VAL A 65 -12.73 -9.55 11.87
CA VAL A 65 -11.38 -9.27 11.38
C VAL A 65 -11.48 -8.31 10.21
N ARG A 66 -10.86 -7.13 10.32
CA ARG A 66 -10.95 -6.10 9.28
C ARG A 66 -10.14 -6.56 8.06
N VAL A 67 -10.84 -7.08 7.06
CA VAL A 67 -10.28 -7.36 5.74
C VAL A 67 -10.41 -6.12 4.84
N MET A 68 -9.30 -5.61 4.34
CA MET A 68 -9.20 -4.51 3.38
C MET A 68 -8.59 -5.01 2.08
N ALA A 69 -9.18 -4.63 0.95
CA ALA A 69 -8.68 -4.94 -0.38
C ALA A 69 -8.21 -3.66 -1.07
N PHE A 70 -6.95 -3.63 -1.47
CA PHE A 70 -6.40 -2.59 -2.34
C PHE A 70 -6.30 -3.15 -3.76
N ILE A 71 -6.78 -2.39 -4.74
CA ILE A 71 -6.74 -2.76 -6.16
C ILE A 71 -5.93 -1.74 -6.95
N ASN A 72 -5.33 -2.17 -8.06
CA ASN A 72 -4.46 -1.35 -8.92
C ASN A 72 -3.29 -0.71 -8.16
N VAL A 73 -2.72 -1.47 -7.22
CA VAL A 73 -1.64 -0.99 -6.36
C VAL A 73 -0.33 -1.01 -7.13
N ARG A 74 0.45 0.04 -6.91
CA ARG A 74 1.84 0.17 -7.33
C ARG A 74 2.71 -0.12 -6.12
N VAL A 75 3.42 -1.23 -6.15
CA VAL A 75 4.20 -1.75 -5.02
C VAL A 75 5.66 -1.88 -5.42
N PHE A 76 6.53 -1.28 -4.62
CA PHE A 76 7.92 -1.72 -4.51
C PHE A 76 7.97 -2.77 -3.41
N ASP A 77 8.26 -4.02 -3.78
CA ASP A 77 8.22 -5.16 -2.85
C ASP A 77 9.48 -5.29 -1.98
N GLY A 78 10.45 -4.39 -2.18
CA GLY A 78 11.71 -4.37 -1.43
C GLY A 78 12.67 -5.49 -1.78
N VAL A 79 12.31 -6.39 -2.71
CA VAL A 79 13.16 -7.47 -3.23
C VAL A 79 13.69 -7.12 -4.62
N SER A 80 12.88 -6.45 -5.43
CA SER A 80 13.20 -6.03 -6.79
C SER A 80 13.13 -4.52 -6.93
N ASP A 81 14.08 -3.94 -7.68
CA ASP A 81 14.06 -2.51 -8.06
C ASP A 81 12.93 -2.17 -9.04
N LYS A 82 12.24 -3.19 -9.56
CA LYS A 82 11.13 -3.03 -10.48
C LYS A 82 9.84 -2.72 -9.73
N LEU A 83 9.19 -1.64 -10.14
CA LEU A 83 7.82 -1.35 -9.73
C LEU A 83 6.89 -2.46 -10.21
N ARG A 84 6.08 -3.00 -9.29
CA ARG A 84 5.01 -3.94 -9.62
C ARG A 84 3.69 -3.19 -9.61
N ASP A 85 3.07 -3.08 -10.78
CA ASP A 85 1.80 -2.40 -10.95
C ASP A 85 0.65 -3.39 -11.20
N GLY A 86 -0.58 -2.88 -11.21
CA GLY A 86 -1.78 -3.68 -11.44
C GLY A 86 -2.10 -4.70 -10.34
N LEU A 87 -1.42 -4.65 -9.20
CA LEU A 87 -1.57 -5.64 -8.14
C LEU A 87 -2.86 -5.43 -7.35
N ARG A 88 -3.37 -6.54 -6.80
CA ARG A 88 -4.40 -6.54 -5.76
C ARG A 88 -3.82 -7.08 -4.47
N VAL A 89 -3.98 -6.33 -3.37
CA VAL A 89 -3.42 -6.67 -2.05
C VAL A 89 -4.57 -6.81 -1.07
N LEU A 90 -4.65 -7.96 -0.39
CA LEU A 90 -5.59 -8.18 0.70
C LEU A 90 -4.84 -8.03 2.03
N VAL A 91 -5.41 -7.23 2.92
CA VAL A 91 -4.89 -7.00 4.27
C VAL A 91 -5.94 -7.50 5.24
N GLU A 92 -5.59 -8.52 6.01
CA GLU A 92 -6.44 -9.08 7.05
C GLU A 92 -5.87 -8.71 8.41
N GLY A 93 -6.55 -7.79 9.11
CA GLY A 93 -6.04 -7.24 10.36
C GLY A 93 -4.70 -6.53 10.16
N ASN A 94 -3.63 -7.16 10.63
CA ASN A 94 -2.27 -6.62 10.63
C ASN A 94 -1.35 -7.37 9.65
N TYR A 95 -1.88 -8.36 8.94
CA TYR A 95 -1.12 -9.24 8.06
C TYR A 95 -1.49 -8.92 6.60
N LEU A 96 -0.45 -8.73 5.79
CA LEU A 96 -0.58 -8.78 4.34
C LEU A 96 -0.71 -10.24 3.96
N MET A 97 -1.80 -10.64 3.32
CA MET A 97 -1.89 -11.98 2.75
C MET A 97 -1.30 -11.96 1.34
N PRO A 98 -0.12 -12.55 1.10
CA PRO A 98 0.37 -12.76 -0.25
C PRO A 98 -0.45 -13.89 -0.88
N GLY A 99 -1.30 -13.54 -1.84
CA GLY A 99 -2.04 -14.54 -2.59
C GLY A 99 -3.30 -13.99 -3.23
N TRP A 100 -3.17 -13.38 -4.40
CA TRP A 100 -4.27 -13.41 -5.36
C TRP A 100 -3.72 -13.44 -6.80
N GLN A 101 -4.19 -14.44 -7.56
CA GLN A 101 -3.80 -14.70 -8.94
C GLN A 101 -4.20 -13.55 -9.87
N PRO A 102 -3.47 -13.31 -10.98
CA PRO A 102 -3.94 -12.39 -12.00
C PRO A 102 -5.33 -12.83 -12.48
N GLY A 103 -6.31 -11.93 -12.38
CA GLY A 103 -7.60 -12.11 -13.02
C GLY A 103 -7.38 -12.31 -14.51
N LYS A 104 -7.62 -13.52 -15.01
CA LYS A 104 -7.70 -13.77 -16.44
C LYS A 104 -8.81 -12.88 -17.01
N GLY A 105 -8.43 -11.98 -17.91
CA GLY A 105 -9.39 -11.37 -18.82
C GLY A 105 -10.06 -12.49 -19.61
N HIS A 106 -11.35 -12.71 -19.36
CA HIS A 106 -12.20 -13.41 -20.29
C HIS A 106 -12.65 -12.40 -21.35
N ASN A 107 -12.35 -12.74 -22.60
CA ASN A 107 -13.03 -12.21 -23.79
C ASN A 107 -14.51 -12.58 -23.73
#